data_AF-A0A845YLD1-F1
#
_entry.id   AF-A0A845YLD1-F1
#
_cell.length_a   1.000
_cell.length_b   1.000
_cell.length_c   1.000
_cell.angle_alpha   90.00
_cell.angle_beta   90.00
_cell.angle_gamma   90.00
#
_symmetry.space_group_name_H-M   'P 1'
#
loop_
_entity.id
_entity.type
_entity.pdbx_description
1 polymer ?
#
loop_
_entity_poly.entity_id
_entity_poly.type
_entity_poly.pdbx_seq_one_letter_code
_entity_poly.pdbx_strand_id
1 'polypeptide(L)'
;MTFADGWTMRSRTDILTIFSTFVQFTGDRFDSWVANPRLAKNMQQTLLQNADPTHSEDFWTLHWYRLWHRHPLASGHLWAYLQDPCYAAAEQVTRRFTMVYCSLADGFQIAIANAERILNGYNPDYGSNLKAYARTAFGNCIRDQLRQQQEVNISSDWGLLRRLSQTQLTQALLTAGFIQTETPILIWQCFKAICIPEPGRTSRGLSAPSQAQLVAIGNRFRLHCYQSKNPGASAEFASCDVEPEQLLAQLIQLATIARSYLTPTITSLNQPYYDDSSEDQLYTLPAVETPMTQLLAAEAYAEQQARMQQIGIVLEDAISALDIP
;
A
#
# COMPACT_ATOMS: atom_id res chain seq x y z
N MET A 1 -18.60 -11.61 -23.70
CA MET A 1 -17.26 -12.21 -23.81
C MET A 1 -17.15 -13.28 -22.73
N THR A 2 -17.26 -14.54 -23.13
CA THR A 2 -17.17 -15.71 -22.26
C THR A 2 -15.71 -15.96 -21.91
N PHE A 3 -15.39 -15.94 -20.62
CA PHE A 3 -14.07 -16.28 -20.09
C PHE A 3 -14.05 -17.78 -19.77
N ALA A 4 -13.07 -18.49 -20.33
CA ALA A 4 -12.84 -19.91 -20.07
C ALA A 4 -12.40 -20.13 -18.60
N ASP A 5 -12.84 -21.26 -18.05
CA ASP A 5 -12.95 -21.57 -16.63
C ASP A 5 -11.71 -21.32 -15.75
N GLY A 6 -11.98 -20.79 -14.55
CA GLY A 6 -11.01 -20.59 -13.47
C GLY A 6 -11.37 -19.42 -12.57
N TRP A 7 -12.44 -19.58 -11.77
CA TRP A 7 -12.86 -18.68 -10.67
C TRP A 7 -12.95 -17.19 -11.06
N THR A 8 -13.88 -16.87 -11.96
CA THR A 8 -14.21 -15.48 -12.28
C THR A 8 -14.98 -14.85 -11.12
N MET A 9 -14.51 -13.69 -10.68
CA MET A 9 -15.26 -12.76 -9.84
C MET A 9 -16.72 -12.72 -10.31
N ARG A 10 -17.68 -13.02 -9.42
CA ARG A 10 -19.11 -12.94 -9.79
C ARG A 10 -19.41 -11.53 -10.27
N SER A 11 -19.77 -11.40 -11.55
CA SER A 11 -20.06 -10.11 -12.18
C SER A 11 -21.21 -9.44 -11.45
N ARG A 12 -20.98 -8.23 -10.93
CA ARG A 12 -22.02 -7.39 -10.35
C ARG A 12 -22.85 -6.80 -11.47
N THR A 13 -24.12 -7.18 -11.56
CA THR A 13 -25.06 -6.67 -12.58
C THR A 13 -26.09 -5.71 -12.01
N ASP A 14 -26.37 -5.83 -10.71
CA ASP A 14 -27.33 -4.97 -10.03
C ASP A 14 -26.70 -3.64 -9.62
N ILE A 15 -27.36 -2.52 -9.95
CA ILE A 15 -26.88 -1.16 -9.71
C ILE A 15 -26.60 -0.95 -8.23
N LEU A 16 -27.47 -1.47 -7.35
CA LEU A 16 -27.26 -1.37 -5.92
C LEU A 16 -25.95 -2.06 -5.52
N THR A 17 -25.70 -3.28 -6.00
CA THR A 17 -24.44 -3.98 -5.72
C THR A 17 -23.23 -3.25 -6.27
N ILE A 18 -23.29 -2.74 -7.50
CA ILE A 18 -22.19 -2.04 -8.17
C ILE A 18 -21.72 -0.81 -7.38
N PHE A 19 -22.67 -0.01 -6.88
CA PHE A 19 -22.36 1.26 -6.19
C PHE A 19 -22.28 1.16 -4.67
N SER A 20 -22.40 -0.04 -4.07
CA SER A 20 -22.36 -0.18 -2.61
C SER A 20 -21.45 -1.28 -2.08
N THR A 21 -20.87 -2.12 -2.94
CA THR A 21 -20.03 -3.25 -2.52
C THR A 21 -18.54 -3.02 -2.78
N PHE A 22 -17.71 -3.64 -1.94
CA PHE A 22 -16.26 -3.61 -2.01
C PHE A 22 -15.69 -5.02 -2.08
N VAL A 23 -14.54 -5.17 -2.74
CA VAL A 23 -13.85 -6.46 -2.79
C VAL A 23 -13.29 -6.79 -1.42
N GLN A 24 -13.53 -8.01 -0.96
CA GLN A 24 -12.81 -8.62 0.15
C GLN A 24 -11.81 -9.64 -0.38
N PHE A 25 -10.58 -9.54 0.13
CA PHE A 25 -9.52 -10.51 -0.12
C PHE A 25 -9.31 -11.40 1.11
N THR A 26 -9.08 -12.68 0.87
CA THR A 26 -8.57 -13.62 1.86
C THR A 26 -7.18 -14.06 1.42
N GLY A 27 -6.15 -13.49 2.04
CA GLY A 27 -4.78 -13.58 1.53
C GLY A 27 -4.67 -12.87 0.18
N ASP A 28 -4.18 -13.58 -0.85
CA ASP A 28 -4.01 -13.05 -2.21
C ASP A 28 -5.16 -13.40 -3.17
N ARG A 29 -6.26 -13.95 -2.65
CA ARG A 29 -7.39 -14.41 -3.46
C ARG A 29 -8.63 -13.58 -3.18
N PHE A 30 -9.40 -13.34 -4.24
CA PHE A 30 -10.76 -12.84 -4.11
C PHE A 30 -11.58 -13.80 -3.25
N ASP A 31 -12.29 -13.25 -2.27
CA ASP A 31 -13.20 -14.01 -1.42
C ASP A 31 -14.65 -13.67 -1.76
N SER A 32 -15.05 -12.42 -1.50
CA SER A 32 -16.45 -12.02 -1.62
C SER A 32 -16.62 -10.52 -1.84
N TRP A 33 -17.86 -10.14 -2.16
CA TRP A 33 -18.30 -8.75 -2.24
C TRP A 33 -19.00 -8.36 -0.94
N VAL A 34 -18.48 -7.35 -0.26
CA VAL A 34 -19.06 -6.87 1.00
C VAL A 34 -19.80 -5.56 0.76
N ALA A 35 -21.10 -5.56 1.05
CA ALA A 35 -21.92 -4.35 0.96
C ALA A 35 -21.62 -3.41 2.13
N ASN A 36 -21.38 -2.13 1.83
CA ASN A 36 -21.36 -1.09 2.82
C ASN A 36 -22.81 -0.67 3.13
N PRO A 37 -23.31 -0.86 4.36
CA PRO A 37 -24.73 -0.64 4.68
C PRO A 37 -25.16 0.82 4.51
N ARG A 38 -24.24 1.79 4.71
CA ARG A 38 -24.52 3.22 4.52
C ARG A 38 -24.72 3.53 3.03
N LEU A 39 -23.82 3.04 2.18
CA LEU A 39 -23.93 3.22 0.73
C LEU A 39 -25.13 2.45 0.17
N ALA A 40 -25.37 1.22 0.60
CA ALA A 40 -26.50 0.43 0.13
C ALA A 40 -27.84 1.13 0.45
N LYS A 41 -28.00 1.62 1.69
CA LYS A 41 -29.20 2.38 2.09
C LYS A 41 -29.36 3.67 1.29
N ASN A 42 -28.27 4.43 1.10
CA ASN A 42 -28.34 5.66 0.32
C ASN A 42 -28.68 5.38 -1.14
N MET A 43 -28.04 4.40 -1.77
CA MET A 43 -28.33 4.03 -3.16
C MET A 43 -29.77 3.56 -3.31
N GLN A 44 -30.28 2.73 -2.38
CA GLN A 44 -31.67 2.29 -2.39
C GLN A 44 -32.66 3.46 -2.26
N GLN A 45 -32.38 4.42 -1.39
CA GLN A 45 -33.20 5.64 -1.27
C GLN A 45 -33.17 6.47 -2.55
N THR A 46 -32.01 6.66 -3.16
CA THR A 46 -31.85 7.40 -4.42
C THR A 46 -32.58 6.70 -5.57
N LEU A 47 -32.53 5.36 -5.63
CA LEU A 47 -33.27 4.56 -6.60
C LEU A 47 -34.79 4.68 -6.42
N LEU A 48 -35.28 4.67 -5.17
CA LEU A 48 -36.71 4.86 -4.88
C LEU A 48 -37.21 6.27 -5.23
N GLN A 49 -36.36 7.28 -5.08
CA GLN A 49 -36.68 8.67 -5.41
C GLN A 49 -36.62 8.94 -6.93
N ASN A 50 -35.78 8.20 -7.66
CA ASN A 50 -35.63 8.33 -9.10
C ASN A 50 -36.20 7.05 -9.74
N ALA A 51 -37.53 6.98 -9.80
CA ALA A 51 -38.30 5.78 -10.16
C ALA A 51 -38.22 5.38 -11.65
N ASP A 52 -37.26 5.91 -12.42
CA ASP A 52 -37.12 5.59 -13.83
C ASP A 52 -36.32 4.28 -14.02
N PRO A 53 -36.94 3.22 -14.58
CA PRO A 53 -36.33 1.90 -14.75
C PRO A 53 -35.28 1.84 -15.87
N THR A 54 -34.99 2.98 -16.52
CA THR A 54 -34.09 3.11 -17.68
C THR A 54 -32.69 3.60 -17.32
N HIS A 55 -32.42 3.88 -16.03
CA HIS A 55 -31.12 4.38 -15.61
C HIS A 55 -30.04 3.29 -15.70
N SER A 56 -29.24 3.37 -16.77
CA SER A 56 -28.08 2.51 -17.01
C SER A 56 -26.95 2.75 -15.99
N GLU A 57 -26.00 1.81 -15.92
CA GLU A 57 -24.74 1.96 -15.16
C GLU A 57 -24.04 3.30 -15.46
N ASP A 58 -24.03 3.71 -16.73
CA ASP A 58 -23.41 4.95 -17.19
C ASP A 58 -24.12 6.20 -16.63
N PHE A 59 -25.45 6.17 -16.53
CA PHE A 59 -26.22 7.27 -15.94
C PHE A 59 -25.82 7.49 -14.48
N TRP A 60 -25.81 6.41 -13.68
CA TRP A 60 -25.48 6.50 -12.25
C TRP A 60 -24.03 6.89 -12.02
N THR A 61 -23.14 6.41 -12.88
CA THR A 61 -21.74 6.81 -12.85
C THR A 61 -21.59 8.32 -13.06
N LEU A 62 -22.25 8.88 -14.09
CA LEU A 62 -22.23 10.31 -14.36
C LEU A 62 -22.93 11.13 -13.26
N HIS A 63 -24.03 10.62 -12.71
CA HIS A 63 -24.75 11.22 -11.60
C HIS A 63 -23.86 11.40 -10.38
N TRP A 64 -23.22 10.32 -9.92
CA TRP A 64 -22.32 10.36 -8.76
C TRP A 64 -21.05 11.17 -9.05
N TYR A 65 -20.53 11.12 -10.27
CA TYR A 65 -19.38 11.94 -10.68
C TYR A 65 -19.68 13.44 -10.56
N ARG A 66 -20.86 13.89 -11.03
CA ARG A 66 -21.29 15.30 -10.90
C ARG A 66 -21.51 15.73 -9.45
N LEU A 67 -21.91 14.80 -8.59
CA LEU A 67 -22.13 15.04 -7.16
C LEU A 67 -20.88 14.85 -6.30
N TRP A 68 -19.74 14.45 -6.88
CA TRP A 68 -18.57 14.01 -6.13
C TRP A 68 -18.07 15.03 -5.10
N HIS A 69 -18.02 16.32 -5.46
CA HIS A 69 -17.60 17.38 -4.53
C HIS A 69 -18.73 17.98 -3.68
N ARG A 70 -19.99 17.60 -3.94
CA ARG A 70 -21.18 18.19 -3.30
C ARG A 70 -21.85 17.27 -2.31
N HIS A 71 -21.73 15.96 -2.50
CA HIS A 71 -22.39 14.95 -1.69
C HIS A 71 -21.36 14.07 -0.95
N PRO A 72 -21.47 13.95 0.38
CA PRO A 72 -20.44 13.29 1.19
C PRO A 72 -20.27 11.78 0.90
N LEU A 73 -21.30 11.14 0.34
CA LEU A 73 -21.25 9.70 0.00
C LEU A 73 -20.94 9.42 -1.47
N ALA A 74 -20.88 10.44 -2.32
CA ALA A 74 -20.66 10.25 -3.76
C ALA A 74 -19.27 9.64 -4.05
N SER A 75 -18.25 10.04 -3.30
CA SER A 75 -16.91 9.42 -3.36
C SER A 75 -16.98 7.92 -3.05
N GLY A 76 -17.72 7.54 -2.00
CA GLY A 76 -17.90 6.13 -1.63
C GLY A 76 -18.58 5.31 -2.72
N HIS A 77 -19.61 5.85 -3.37
CA HIS A 77 -20.27 5.20 -4.51
C HIS A 77 -19.33 5.02 -5.70
N LEU A 78 -18.55 6.06 -6.05
CA LEU A 78 -17.56 5.98 -7.12
C LEU A 78 -16.43 5.00 -6.77
N TRP A 79 -16.00 4.93 -5.52
CA TRP A 79 -14.99 3.96 -5.10
C TRP A 79 -15.49 2.53 -5.18
N ALA A 80 -16.74 2.26 -4.77
CA ALA A 80 -17.39 0.95 -4.92
C ALA A 80 -17.53 0.56 -6.40
N TYR A 81 -17.87 1.52 -7.26
CA TYR A 81 -17.91 1.35 -8.71
C TYR A 81 -16.55 0.95 -9.29
N LEU A 82 -15.49 1.66 -8.88
CA LEU A 82 -14.13 1.47 -9.39
C LEU A 82 -13.46 0.16 -8.93
N GLN A 83 -14.05 -0.57 -7.98
CA GLN A 83 -13.52 -1.87 -7.53
C GLN A 83 -13.37 -2.89 -8.67
N ASP A 84 -14.37 -2.98 -9.55
CA ASP A 84 -14.36 -3.90 -10.70
C ASP A 84 -13.21 -3.60 -11.68
N PRO A 85 -13.11 -2.39 -12.26
CA PRO A 85 -12.03 -2.07 -13.18
C PRO A 85 -10.64 -2.09 -12.50
N CYS A 86 -10.57 -1.79 -11.19
CA CYS A 86 -9.35 -1.90 -10.40
C CYS A 86 -8.86 -3.36 -10.33
N TYR A 87 -9.72 -4.28 -9.91
CA TYR A 87 -9.39 -5.70 -9.84
C TYR A 87 -9.02 -6.27 -11.20
N ALA A 88 -9.81 -5.98 -12.24
CA ALA A 88 -9.54 -6.46 -13.58
C ALA A 88 -8.19 -5.96 -14.13
N ALA A 89 -7.81 -4.72 -13.79
CA ALA A 89 -6.49 -4.18 -14.13
C ALA A 89 -5.38 -4.87 -13.33
N ALA A 90 -5.56 -5.06 -12.02
CA ALA A 90 -4.60 -5.74 -11.15
C ALA A 90 -4.35 -7.18 -11.60
N GLU A 91 -5.40 -7.95 -11.86
CA GLU A 91 -5.31 -9.31 -12.37
C GLU A 91 -4.59 -9.37 -13.73
N GLN A 92 -4.93 -8.45 -14.64
CA GLN A 92 -4.31 -8.41 -15.97
C GLN A 92 -2.81 -8.08 -15.91
N VAL A 93 -2.40 -7.19 -15.01
CA VAL A 93 -0.98 -6.81 -14.85
C VAL A 93 -0.21 -7.91 -14.12
N THR A 94 -0.72 -8.41 -12.99
CA THR A 94 -0.04 -9.45 -12.19
C THR A 94 0.16 -10.75 -12.96
N ARG A 95 -0.83 -11.19 -13.76
CA ARG A 95 -0.67 -12.35 -14.67
C ARG A 95 0.46 -12.17 -15.70
N ARG A 96 0.75 -10.93 -16.12
CA ARG A 96 1.81 -10.61 -17.11
C ARG A 96 3.18 -10.39 -16.47
N PHE A 97 3.23 -9.98 -15.21
CA PHE A 97 4.46 -9.63 -14.48
C PHE A 97 4.81 -10.67 -13.40
N THR A 98 4.83 -11.95 -13.78
CA THR A 98 5.13 -13.08 -12.87
C THR A 98 6.54 -13.07 -12.28
N MET A 99 7.45 -12.23 -12.80
CA MET A 99 8.84 -12.10 -12.32
C MET A 99 9.03 -11.07 -11.19
N VAL A 100 8.02 -10.26 -10.89
CA VAL A 100 8.07 -9.29 -9.78
C VAL A 100 7.20 -9.82 -8.65
N TYR A 101 7.66 -9.71 -7.39
CA TYR A 101 6.93 -10.09 -6.17
C TYR A 101 5.70 -9.19 -5.93
N CYS A 102 4.81 -9.05 -6.91
CA CYS A 102 3.59 -8.28 -6.82
C CYS A 102 2.42 -9.25 -6.83
N SER A 103 1.78 -9.38 -5.67
CA SER A 103 0.58 -10.18 -5.51
C SER A 103 -0.63 -9.49 -6.16
N LEU A 104 -1.73 -10.22 -6.35
CA LEU A 104 -2.99 -9.62 -6.82
C LEU A 104 -3.48 -8.52 -5.88
N ALA A 105 -3.42 -8.79 -4.56
CA ALA A 105 -3.75 -7.83 -3.52
C ALA A 105 -2.83 -6.60 -3.58
N ASP A 106 -1.53 -6.76 -3.76
CA ASP A 106 -0.59 -5.63 -3.90
C ASP A 106 -0.95 -4.76 -5.11
N GLY A 107 -1.17 -5.37 -6.26
CA GLY A 107 -1.60 -4.67 -7.48
C GLY A 107 -2.92 -3.93 -7.28
N PHE A 108 -3.86 -4.54 -6.56
CA PHE A 108 -5.13 -3.92 -6.21
C PHE A 108 -4.96 -2.71 -5.29
N GLN A 109 -4.12 -2.81 -4.25
CA GLN A 109 -3.83 -1.71 -3.32
C GLN A 109 -3.14 -0.54 -4.02
N ILE A 110 -2.17 -0.81 -4.89
CA ILE A 110 -1.49 0.21 -5.70
C ILE A 110 -2.50 0.96 -6.57
N ALA A 111 -3.41 0.22 -7.22
CA ALA A 111 -4.41 0.83 -8.08
C ALA A 111 -5.42 1.65 -7.27
N ILE A 112 -6.02 1.10 -6.22
CA ILE A 112 -7.09 1.79 -5.48
C ILE A 112 -6.58 3.05 -4.75
N ALA A 113 -5.32 3.07 -4.32
CA ALA A 113 -4.68 4.27 -3.76
C ALA A 113 -4.63 5.44 -4.76
N ASN A 114 -4.68 5.16 -6.06
CA ASN A 114 -4.70 6.16 -7.14
C ASN A 114 -6.12 6.46 -7.65
N ALA A 115 -7.18 5.93 -7.03
CA ALA A 115 -8.55 6.11 -7.50
C ALA A 115 -8.97 7.59 -7.57
N GLU A 116 -8.61 8.40 -6.57
CA GLU A 116 -8.90 9.83 -6.55
C GLU A 116 -8.20 10.57 -7.70
N ARG A 117 -6.93 10.25 -7.96
CA ARG A 117 -6.18 10.82 -9.09
C ARG A 117 -6.83 10.48 -10.43
N ILE A 118 -7.35 9.26 -10.58
CA ILE A 118 -8.03 8.81 -11.80
C ILE A 118 -9.35 9.52 -11.98
N LEU A 119 -10.15 9.66 -10.91
CA LEU A 119 -11.39 10.42 -10.95
C LEU A 119 -11.13 11.90 -11.30
N ASN A 120 -10.10 12.53 -10.74
CA ASN A 120 -9.72 13.91 -11.08
C ASN A 120 -9.25 14.07 -12.54
N GLY A 121 -8.67 13.02 -13.13
CA GLY A 121 -8.23 13.01 -14.53
C GLY A 121 -9.30 12.62 -15.54
N TYR A 122 -10.48 12.18 -15.07
CA TYR A 122 -11.57 11.74 -15.93
C TYR A 122 -12.39 12.93 -16.43
N ASN A 123 -12.68 12.95 -17.73
CA ASN A 123 -13.60 13.92 -18.31
C ASN A 123 -14.71 13.18 -19.09
N PRO A 124 -15.98 13.29 -18.65
CA PRO A 124 -17.11 12.60 -19.26
C PRO A 124 -17.46 13.10 -20.67
N ASP A 125 -17.02 14.29 -21.07
CA ASP A 125 -17.36 14.89 -22.37
C ASP A 125 -16.67 14.20 -23.55
N TYR A 126 -15.57 13.47 -23.30
CA TYR A 126 -14.85 12.71 -24.33
C TYR A 126 -15.53 11.38 -24.72
N GLY A 127 -16.71 11.08 -24.18
CA GLY A 127 -17.50 9.89 -24.53
C GLY A 127 -16.90 8.55 -24.05
N SER A 128 -15.79 8.57 -23.31
CA SER A 128 -15.22 7.36 -22.74
C SER A 128 -15.99 6.91 -21.50
N ASN A 129 -16.42 5.65 -21.47
CA ASN A 129 -16.98 5.04 -20.28
C ASN A 129 -15.94 5.05 -19.15
N LEU A 130 -16.31 5.51 -17.96
CA LEU A 130 -15.43 5.59 -16.79
C LEU A 130 -14.76 4.25 -16.50
N LYS A 131 -15.48 3.12 -16.66
CA LYS A 131 -14.95 1.77 -16.44
C LYS A 131 -13.76 1.46 -17.35
N ALA A 132 -13.89 1.79 -18.64
CA ALA A 132 -12.86 1.53 -19.64
C ALA A 132 -11.64 2.45 -19.44
N TYR A 133 -11.90 3.72 -19.15
CA TYR A 133 -10.85 4.69 -18.80
C TYR A 133 -10.10 4.24 -17.54
N ALA A 134 -10.82 3.95 -16.46
CA ALA A 134 -10.26 3.54 -15.18
C ALA A 134 -9.44 2.26 -15.30
N ARG A 135 -9.94 1.24 -16.02
CA ARG A 135 -9.18 0.00 -16.26
C ARG A 135 -7.82 0.27 -16.90
N THR A 136 -7.79 1.16 -17.89
CA THR A 136 -6.53 1.53 -18.58
C THR A 136 -5.61 2.34 -17.66
N ALA A 137 -6.18 3.31 -16.93
CA ALA A 137 -5.44 4.17 -16.02
C ALA A 137 -4.85 3.38 -14.85
N PHE A 138 -5.64 2.55 -14.17
CA PHE A 138 -5.16 1.64 -13.12
C PHE A 138 -4.06 0.72 -13.65
N GLY A 139 -4.25 0.12 -14.82
CA GLY A 139 -3.23 -0.75 -15.42
C GLY A 139 -1.92 -0.03 -15.77
N ASN A 140 -1.96 1.28 -16.09
CA ASN A 140 -0.77 2.10 -16.24
C ASN A 140 -0.13 2.38 -14.87
N CYS A 141 -0.90 2.79 -13.86
CA CYS A 141 -0.41 3.06 -12.51
C CYS A 141 0.34 1.86 -11.92
N ILE A 142 -0.23 0.66 -12.00
CA ILE A 142 0.41 -0.57 -11.50
C ILE A 142 1.72 -0.82 -12.27
N ARG A 143 1.70 -0.74 -13.61
CA ARG A 143 2.92 -0.96 -14.41
C ARG A 143 4.01 0.06 -14.14
N ASP A 144 3.65 1.32 -13.97
CA ASP A 144 4.60 2.38 -13.67
C ASP A 144 5.23 2.16 -12.29
N GLN A 145 4.43 1.76 -11.29
CA GLN A 145 4.93 1.41 -9.96
C GLN A 145 5.89 0.20 -10.03
N LEU A 146 5.50 -0.88 -10.71
CA LEU A 146 6.33 -2.08 -10.85
C LEU A 146 7.63 -1.78 -11.61
N ARG A 147 7.56 -0.94 -12.64
CA ARG A 147 8.75 -0.50 -13.37
C ARG A 147 9.67 0.34 -12.47
N GLN A 148 9.12 1.24 -11.66
CA GLN A 148 9.91 2.03 -10.71
C GLN A 148 10.61 1.12 -9.70
N GLN A 149 9.90 0.14 -9.12
CA GLN A 149 10.47 -0.84 -8.21
C GLN A 149 11.56 -1.70 -8.87
N GLN A 150 11.32 -2.18 -10.08
CA GLN A 150 12.31 -2.96 -10.84
C GLN A 150 13.56 -2.12 -11.15
N GLU A 151 13.38 -0.86 -11.55
CA GLU A 151 14.51 0.03 -11.81
C GLU A 151 15.29 0.38 -10.54
N VAL A 152 14.62 0.47 -9.38
CA VAL A 152 15.29 0.61 -8.07
C VAL A 152 16.11 -0.62 -7.73
N ASN A 153 15.55 -1.82 -7.90
CA ASN A 153 16.24 -3.08 -7.63
C ASN A 153 17.44 -3.34 -8.56
N ILE A 154 17.36 -2.95 -9.83
CA ILE A 154 18.48 -3.11 -10.79
C ILE A 154 19.54 -2.02 -10.59
N SER A 155 19.16 -0.84 -10.07
CA SER A 155 20.12 0.25 -9.89
C SER A 155 21.09 -0.01 -8.74
N SER A 156 22.38 0.15 -9.02
CA SER A 156 23.40 0.31 -7.98
C SER A 156 23.03 1.44 -7.01
N ASP A 157 23.46 1.36 -5.75
CA ASP A 157 23.21 2.38 -4.71
C ASP A 157 23.54 3.80 -5.20
N TRP A 158 24.64 3.91 -5.95
CA TRP A 158 25.15 5.16 -6.52
C TRP A 158 24.32 5.66 -7.72
N GLY A 159 23.83 4.74 -8.56
CA GLY A 159 22.90 5.05 -9.64
C GLY A 159 21.54 5.51 -9.13
N LEU A 160 21.08 4.92 -8.02
CA LEU A 160 19.86 5.31 -7.32
C LEU A 160 19.99 6.72 -6.73
N LEU A 161 21.06 6.97 -5.96
CA LEU A 161 21.32 8.30 -5.37
C LEU A 161 21.33 9.40 -6.44
N ARG A 162 21.93 9.17 -7.60
CA ARG A 162 21.96 10.18 -8.66
C ARG A 162 20.56 10.49 -9.24
N ARG A 163 19.69 9.48 -9.31
CA ARG A 163 18.37 9.58 -9.94
C ARG A 163 17.32 10.24 -9.05
N LEU A 164 17.51 10.20 -7.73
CA LEU A 164 16.60 10.82 -6.78
C LEU A 164 16.38 12.30 -7.11
N SER A 165 15.14 12.78 -6.92
CA SER A 165 14.90 14.22 -6.84
C SER A 165 15.22 14.71 -5.43
N GLN A 166 15.47 16.01 -5.29
CA GLN A 166 15.66 16.61 -3.95
C GLN A 166 14.41 16.38 -3.09
N THR A 167 13.23 16.47 -3.69
CA THR A 167 11.95 16.24 -3.02
C THR A 167 11.80 14.81 -2.49
N GLN A 168 12.19 13.81 -3.28
CA GLN A 168 12.15 12.40 -2.85
C GLN A 168 13.15 12.13 -1.73
N LEU A 169 14.35 12.70 -1.79
CA LEU A 169 15.35 12.53 -0.74
C LEU A 169 14.91 13.20 0.58
N THR A 170 14.35 14.42 0.52
CA THR A 170 13.82 15.09 1.72
C THR A 170 12.68 14.27 2.34
N GLN A 171 11.75 13.76 1.53
CA GLN A 171 10.66 12.92 2.04
C GLN A 171 11.18 11.61 2.64
N ALA A 172 12.16 10.96 2.01
CA ALA A 172 12.78 9.75 2.54
C ALA A 172 13.46 9.99 3.89
N LEU A 173 14.18 11.11 4.02
CA LEU A 173 14.84 11.51 5.27
C LEU A 173 13.83 11.85 6.38
N LEU A 174 12.77 12.58 6.06
CA LEU A 174 11.71 12.89 7.02
C LEU A 174 10.99 11.62 7.50
N THR A 175 10.72 10.69 6.58
CA THR A 175 10.09 9.40 6.91
C THR A 175 10.99 8.53 7.79
N ALA A 176 12.31 8.64 7.62
CA ALA A 176 13.30 7.98 8.47
C ALA A 176 13.55 8.69 9.83
N GLY A 177 12.85 9.80 10.11
CA GLY A 177 12.92 10.50 11.40
C GLY A 177 14.04 11.53 11.52
N PHE A 178 14.69 11.94 10.43
CA PHE A 178 15.74 12.96 10.47
C PHE A 178 15.14 14.37 10.62
N ILE A 179 15.51 15.07 11.70
CA ILE A 179 15.07 16.44 12.00
C ILE A 179 15.91 17.48 11.22
N GLN A 180 17.18 17.17 10.91
CA GLN A 180 18.08 18.03 10.14
C GLN A 180 18.37 17.41 8.77
N THR A 181 17.70 17.90 7.73
CA THR A 181 17.82 17.36 6.36
C THR A 181 18.84 18.11 5.50
N GLU A 182 19.31 19.29 5.93
CA GLU A 182 20.15 20.17 5.11
C GLU A 182 21.55 19.59 4.85
N THR A 183 22.21 19.07 5.89
CA THR A 183 23.54 18.46 5.79
C THR A 183 23.57 17.25 4.83
N PRO A 184 22.69 16.23 4.95
CA PRO A 184 22.66 15.11 4.00
C PRO A 184 22.27 15.53 2.58
N ILE A 185 21.42 16.55 2.41
CA ILE A 185 21.08 17.08 1.08
C ILE A 185 22.29 17.76 0.42
N LEU A 186 23.08 18.53 1.18
CA LEU A 186 24.30 19.18 0.67
C LEU A 186 25.35 18.16 0.24
N ILE A 187 25.55 17.11 1.04
CA ILE A 187 26.46 15.99 0.70
C ILE A 187 26.01 15.34 -0.61
N TRP A 188 24.71 15.07 -0.75
CA TRP A 188 24.13 14.51 -1.96
C TRP A 188 24.26 15.42 -3.20
N GLN A 189 24.09 16.73 -3.04
CA GLN A 189 24.32 17.70 -4.11
C GLN A 189 25.78 17.71 -4.57
N CYS A 190 26.72 17.64 -3.61
CA CYS A 190 28.16 17.53 -3.91
C CYS A 190 28.49 16.22 -4.66
N PHE A 191 27.88 15.10 -4.24
CA PHE A 191 28.01 13.81 -4.92
C PHE A 191 27.52 13.87 -6.38
N LYS A 192 26.32 14.42 -6.63
CA LYS A 192 25.78 14.56 -8.00
C LYS A 192 26.64 15.42 -8.92
N ALA A 193 27.30 16.43 -8.37
CA ALA A 193 28.15 17.35 -9.14
C ALA A 193 29.47 16.72 -9.58
N ILE A 194 29.99 15.74 -8.84
CA ILE A 194 31.33 15.18 -9.05
C ILE A 194 31.28 13.80 -9.73
N CYS A 195 30.35 12.95 -9.31
CA CYS A 195 30.20 11.62 -9.89
C CYS A 195 29.32 11.71 -11.14
N ILE A 196 29.87 12.09 -12.30
CA ILE A 196 29.19 12.08 -13.62
C ILE A 196 29.51 10.74 -14.33
N PRO A 197 28.55 10.04 -14.98
CA PRO A 197 28.85 8.80 -15.66
C PRO A 197 29.58 9.17 -16.96
N GLU A 198 30.55 8.37 -17.37
CA GLU A 198 31.18 8.55 -18.68
C GLU A 198 30.12 8.55 -19.80
N PRO A 199 30.24 9.42 -20.81
CA PRO A 199 29.25 9.52 -21.88
C PRO A 199 29.16 8.18 -22.62
N GLY A 200 28.02 7.49 -22.46
CA GLY A 200 27.76 6.17 -23.05
C GLY A 200 27.45 5.06 -22.04
N ARG A 201 27.73 5.23 -20.74
CA ARG A 201 27.29 4.29 -19.69
C ARG A 201 25.94 4.72 -19.10
N THR A 202 25.00 3.78 -19.05
CA THR A 202 23.73 4.01 -18.36
C THR A 202 24.01 4.23 -16.86
N SER A 203 23.34 5.21 -16.25
CA SER A 203 23.48 5.53 -14.82
C SER A 203 23.12 4.38 -13.87
N ARG A 204 22.64 3.25 -14.38
CA ARG A 204 22.22 2.07 -13.61
C ARG A 204 23.41 1.33 -13.00
N GLY A 205 24.56 1.32 -13.67
CA GLY A 205 25.80 0.65 -13.25
C GLY A 205 26.93 1.63 -12.87
N LEU A 206 26.63 2.66 -12.09
CA LEU A 206 27.69 3.52 -11.52
C LEU A 206 28.47 2.72 -10.48
N SER A 207 29.77 2.59 -10.70
CA SER A 207 30.70 2.02 -9.72
C SER A 207 30.77 2.91 -8.49
N ALA A 208 31.19 2.32 -7.36
CA ALA A 208 31.47 3.08 -6.15
C ALA A 208 32.39 4.29 -6.44
N PRO A 209 32.15 5.44 -5.77
CA PRO A 209 32.98 6.62 -5.96
C PRO A 209 34.44 6.29 -5.64
N SER A 210 35.36 6.66 -6.53
CA SER A 210 36.79 6.43 -6.31
C SER A 210 37.30 7.31 -5.17
N GLN A 211 38.41 6.91 -4.53
CA GLN A 211 39.02 7.69 -3.44
C GLN A 211 39.29 9.15 -3.84
N ALA A 212 39.67 9.39 -5.10
CA ALA A 212 39.87 10.73 -5.64
C ALA A 212 38.55 11.53 -5.75
N GLN A 213 37.44 10.88 -6.11
CA GLN A 213 36.12 11.51 -6.15
C GLN A 213 35.58 11.80 -4.73
N LEU A 214 35.83 10.92 -3.76
CA LEU A 214 35.46 11.14 -2.36
C LEU A 214 36.20 12.33 -1.75
N VAL A 215 37.51 12.46 -2.03
CA VAL A 215 38.30 13.63 -1.61
C VAL A 215 37.77 14.91 -2.27
N ALA A 216 37.40 14.86 -3.55
CA ALA A 216 36.80 16.01 -4.23
C ALA A 216 35.42 16.39 -3.64
N ILE A 217 34.60 15.40 -3.25
CA ILE A 217 33.30 15.62 -2.57
C ILE A 217 33.54 16.27 -1.21
N GLY A 218 34.47 15.75 -0.42
CA GLY A 218 34.84 16.31 0.88
C GLY A 218 35.35 17.75 0.78
N ASN A 219 36.22 18.04 -0.20
CA ASN A 219 36.72 19.40 -0.44
C ASN A 219 35.60 20.37 -0.84
N ARG A 220 34.64 19.92 -1.65
CA ARG A 220 33.50 20.73 -2.07
C ARG A 220 32.50 20.95 -0.94
N PHE A 221 32.26 19.94 -0.11
CA PHE A 221 31.44 20.07 1.09
C PHE A 221 32.05 21.07 2.07
N ARG A 222 33.36 20.97 2.33
CA ARG A 222 34.11 21.96 3.14
C ARG A 222 33.96 23.36 2.59
N LEU A 223 34.12 23.54 1.27
CA LEU A 223 33.96 24.84 0.63
C LEU A 223 32.55 25.43 0.84
N HIS A 224 31.51 24.61 0.71
CA HIS A 224 30.13 25.04 1.00
C HIS A 224 29.92 25.38 2.48
N CYS A 225 30.47 24.60 3.41
CA CYS A 225 30.43 24.92 4.84
C CYS A 225 31.15 26.23 5.16
N TYR A 226 32.29 26.51 4.51
CA TYR A 226 33.00 27.78 4.68
C TYR A 226 32.24 28.98 4.08
N GLN A 227 31.54 28.79 2.96
CA GLN A 227 30.73 29.84 2.34
C GLN A 227 29.42 30.11 3.08
N SER A 228 28.83 29.10 3.74
CA SER A 228 27.62 29.24 4.55
C SER A 228 27.89 29.78 5.96
N LYS A 229 29.16 29.80 6.43
CA LYS A 229 29.56 30.50 7.64
C LYS A 229 29.57 32.01 7.39
N ASN A 230 28.43 32.67 7.61
CA ASN A 230 28.41 34.10 7.86
C ASN A 230 29.30 34.42 9.09
N PRO A 231 30.11 35.49 9.06
CA PRO A 231 31.01 35.88 10.17
C PRO A 231 30.22 36.52 11.33
N GLY A 232 29.30 35.75 11.93
CA GLY A 232 28.43 36.22 13.01
C GLY A 232 27.50 35.16 13.62
N ALA A 233 27.40 33.95 13.07
CA ALA A 233 26.62 32.87 13.67
C ALA A 233 27.55 31.92 14.45
N SER A 234 27.24 31.76 15.74
CA SER A 234 27.92 30.91 16.72
C SER A 234 28.17 29.49 16.22
N ALA A 235 29.36 29.01 16.54
CA ALA A 235 29.98 27.79 16.07
C ALA A 235 29.38 26.51 16.70
N GLU A 236 28.19 26.09 16.25
CA GLU A 236 27.61 24.79 16.64
C GLU A 236 27.32 23.86 15.44
N PHE A 237 27.48 24.34 14.20
CA PHE A 237 27.28 23.49 13.03
C PHE A 237 28.59 22.84 12.56
N ALA A 238 28.69 21.56 12.91
CA ALA A 238 29.43 20.49 12.25
C ALA A 238 30.96 20.67 12.11
N SER A 239 31.71 19.75 12.72
CA SER A 239 33.10 19.46 12.39
C SER A 239 33.29 19.38 10.87
N CYS A 240 34.01 20.35 10.30
CA CYS A 240 34.25 20.47 8.86
C CYS A 240 35.23 19.38 8.33
N ASP A 241 35.81 18.60 9.23
CA ASP A 241 36.71 17.50 8.92
C ASP A 241 35.93 16.20 8.81
N VAL A 242 35.22 16.03 7.70
CA VAL A 242 34.68 14.73 7.33
C VAL A 242 35.79 13.95 6.63
N GLU A 243 36.20 12.83 7.23
CA GLU A 243 37.11 11.87 6.58
C GLU A 243 36.40 11.17 5.41
N PRO A 244 37.13 10.77 4.35
CA PRO A 244 36.52 10.18 3.15
C PRO A 244 35.69 8.91 3.47
N GLU A 245 36.07 8.17 4.53
CA GLU A 245 35.35 6.98 4.99
C GLU A 245 34.01 7.30 5.65
N GLN A 246 33.94 8.38 6.44
CA GLN A 246 32.69 8.86 7.05
C GLN A 246 31.72 9.41 6.00
N LEU A 247 32.26 10.06 4.96
CA LEU A 247 31.49 10.56 3.82
C LEU A 247 30.89 9.41 3.01
N LEU A 248 31.66 8.34 2.80
CA LEU A 248 31.19 7.11 2.16
C LEU A 248 30.10 6.46 3.01
N ALA A 249 30.29 6.33 4.32
CA ALA A 249 29.29 5.75 5.23
C ALA A 249 27.97 6.54 5.20
N GLN A 250 28.02 7.87 5.21
CA GLN A 250 26.83 8.72 5.11
C GLN A 250 26.13 8.58 3.75
N LEU A 251 26.88 8.48 2.65
CA LEU A 251 26.29 8.24 1.33
C LEU A 251 25.63 6.86 1.24
N ILE A 252 26.25 5.82 1.80
CA ILE A 252 25.64 4.48 1.89
C ILE A 252 24.36 4.53 2.70
N GLN A 253 24.35 5.21 3.85
CA GLN A 253 23.15 5.39 4.67
C GLN A 253 22.04 6.13 3.90
N LEU A 254 22.38 7.15 3.12
CA LEU A 254 21.41 7.83 2.25
C LEU A 254 20.86 6.91 1.17
N ALA A 255 21.70 6.04 0.59
CA ALA A 255 21.26 5.05 -0.40
C ALA A 255 20.34 4.01 0.22
N THR A 256 20.64 3.51 1.43
CA THR A 256 19.80 2.55 2.14
C THR A 256 18.47 3.17 2.55
N ILE A 257 18.46 4.41 3.06
CA ILE A 257 17.23 5.14 3.40
C ILE A 257 16.39 5.34 2.14
N ALA A 258 17.00 5.81 1.04
CA ALA A 258 16.29 6.02 -0.20
C ALA A 258 15.76 4.72 -0.81
N ARG A 259 16.49 3.60 -0.71
CA ARG A 259 15.99 2.28 -1.10
C ARG A 259 14.81 1.86 -0.24
N SER A 260 14.91 1.96 1.09
CA SER A 260 13.80 1.60 1.98
C SER A 260 12.53 2.43 1.73
N TYR A 261 12.69 3.70 1.33
CA TYR A 261 11.57 4.58 0.98
C TYR A 261 10.95 4.23 -0.38
N LEU A 262 11.76 3.90 -1.39
CA LEU A 262 11.27 3.61 -2.75
C LEU A 262 10.77 2.17 -2.92
N THR A 263 11.31 1.23 -2.15
CA THR A 263 10.83 -0.14 -2.02
C THR A 263 10.52 -0.38 -0.56
N PRO A 264 9.38 0.12 -0.05
CA PRO A 264 8.95 -0.29 1.27
C PRO A 264 8.79 -1.80 1.23
N THR A 265 9.55 -2.50 2.08
CA THR A 265 9.31 -3.91 2.31
C THR A 265 7.95 -3.98 2.99
N ILE A 266 6.91 -4.28 2.22
CA ILE A 266 5.59 -4.59 2.75
C ILE A 266 5.72 -5.98 3.36
N THR A 267 6.32 -6.03 4.55
CA THR A 267 6.29 -7.22 5.39
C THR A 267 4.87 -7.28 5.92
N SER A 268 4.11 -8.27 5.47
CA SER A 268 2.78 -8.56 6.00
C SER A 268 2.88 -8.67 7.52
N LEU A 269 1.98 -8.02 8.26
CA LEU A 269 1.92 -8.10 9.72
C LEU A 269 1.81 -9.56 10.22
N ASN A 270 1.38 -10.47 9.35
CA ASN A 270 1.20 -11.90 9.61
C ASN A 270 2.32 -12.78 9.05
N GLN A 271 3.44 -12.22 8.60
CA GLN A 271 4.56 -13.05 8.13
C GLN A 271 5.22 -13.70 9.36
N PRO A 272 5.22 -15.04 9.49
CA PRO A 272 5.93 -15.69 10.58
C PRO A 272 7.42 -15.40 10.40
N TYR A 273 7.98 -14.68 11.36
CA TYR A 273 9.40 -14.39 11.43
C TYR A 273 10.12 -15.67 11.83
N TYR A 274 10.63 -16.41 10.85
CA TYR A 274 11.61 -17.47 11.08
C TYR A 274 12.99 -16.81 11.09
N ASP A 275 13.34 -16.17 12.19
CA ASP A 275 14.74 -15.89 12.51
C ASP A 275 15.19 -16.94 13.53
N ASP A 276 16.16 -17.74 13.11
CA ASP A 276 16.78 -18.87 13.83
C ASP A 276 17.85 -18.36 14.83
N SER A 277 17.73 -17.09 15.25
CA SER A 277 18.75 -16.40 16.04
C SER A 277 18.15 -15.34 16.98
N SER A 278 17.09 -15.68 17.69
CA SER A 278 16.73 -14.99 18.95
C SER A 278 15.68 -15.80 19.72
N GLU A 279 16.14 -16.86 20.39
CA GLU A 279 15.44 -17.35 21.57
C GLU A 279 15.33 -16.19 22.58
N ASP A 280 14.14 -16.06 23.15
CA ASP A 280 13.81 -15.27 24.34
C ASP A 280 13.89 -13.74 24.23
N GLN A 281 12.76 -13.11 23.92
CA GLN A 281 12.20 -11.97 24.69
C GLN A 281 10.84 -11.48 24.15
N LEU A 282 9.90 -12.39 23.84
CA LEU A 282 8.49 -12.00 23.87
C LEU A 282 8.08 -11.95 25.34
N TYR A 283 7.83 -10.73 25.80
CA TYR A 283 7.29 -10.39 27.11
C TYR A 283 6.23 -11.41 27.54
N THR A 284 6.59 -12.24 28.51
CA THR A 284 5.66 -12.96 29.36
C THR A 284 4.81 -11.91 30.06
N LEU A 285 3.70 -11.53 29.44
CA LEU A 285 2.66 -10.79 30.13
C LEU A 285 2.25 -11.69 31.31
N PRO A 286 2.31 -11.21 32.56
CA PRO A 286 1.79 -11.98 33.66
C PRO A 286 0.34 -12.33 33.33
N ALA A 287 -0.03 -13.59 33.55
CA ALA A 287 -1.38 -14.10 33.37
C ALA A 287 -2.32 -13.40 34.36
N VAL A 288 -2.63 -12.14 34.07
CA VAL A 288 -3.69 -11.41 34.74
C VAL A 288 -4.94 -11.89 34.03
N GLU A 289 -5.76 -12.65 34.74
CA GLU A 289 -7.11 -12.99 34.33
C GLU A 289 -7.82 -11.70 33.95
N THR A 290 -7.93 -11.46 32.64
CA THR A 290 -8.70 -10.34 32.14
C THR A 290 -10.18 -10.63 32.39
N PRO A 291 -11.02 -9.59 32.62
CA PRO A 291 -12.46 -9.79 32.74
C PRO A 291 -13.07 -10.50 31.52
N MET A 292 -12.41 -10.41 30.36
CA MET A 292 -12.75 -11.17 29.15
C MET A 292 -12.52 -12.69 29.32
N THR A 293 -11.41 -13.11 29.93
CA THR A 293 -11.15 -14.53 30.20
C THR A 293 -12.13 -15.13 31.21
N GLN A 294 -12.60 -14.34 32.18
CA GLN A 294 -13.63 -14.78 33.12
C GLN A 294 -15.02 -14.89 32.46
N LEU A 295 -15.35 -13.98 31.53
CA LEU A 295 -16.57 -14.06 30.73
C LEU A 295 -16.58 -15.29 29.82
N LEU A 296 -15.47 -15.58 29.14
CA LEU A 296 -15.33 -16.77 28.29
C LEU A 296 -15.44 -18.07 29.09
N ALA A 297 -14.87 -18.12 30.29
CA ALA A 297 -14.99 -19.29 31.18
C ALA A 297 -16.43 -19.49 31.67
N ALA A 298 -17.15 -18.41 31.99
CA ALA A 298 -18.55 -18.47 32.41
C ALA A 298 -19.48 -18.93 31.28
N GLU A 299 -19.25 -18.44 30.06
CA GLU A 299 -20.01 -18.86 28.87
C GLU A 299 -19.77 -20.34 28.55
N ALA A 300 -18.51 -20.79 28.56
CA ALA A 300 -18.16 -22.20 28.33
C ALA A 300 -18.79 -23.13 29.38
N TYR A 301 -18.85 -22.71 30.65
CA TYR A 301 -19.49 -23.48 31.70
C TYR A 301 -21.01 -23.59 31.51
N ALA A 302 -21.67 -22.50 31.10
CA ALA A 302 -23.10 -22.49 30.80
C ALA A 302 -23.44 -23.40 29.60
N GLU A 303 -22.63 -23.37 28.54
CA GLU A 303 -22.78 -24.27 27.39
C GLU A 303 -22.62 -25.75 27.78
N GLN A 304 -21.64 -26.04 28.65
CA GLN A 304 -21.41 -27.41 29.12
C GLN A 304 -22.59 -27.93 29.96
N GLN A 305 -23.18 -27.09 30.83
CA GLN A 305 -24.37 -27.45 31.58
C GLN A 305 -25.58 -27.68 30.67
N ALA A 306 -25.78 -26.83 29.66
CA ALA A 306 -26.85 -27.02 28.68
C ALA A 306 -26.69 -28.33 27.91
N ARG A 307 -25.47 -28.68 27.49
CA ARG A 307 -25.20 -29.99 26.85
C ARG A 307 -25.48 -31.16 27.78
N MET A 308 -25.08 -31.09 29.05
CA MET A 308 -25.36 -32.16 30.01
C MET A 308 -26.86 -32.36 30.24
N GLN A 309 -27.63 -31.28 30.32
CA GLN A 309 -29.09 -31.35 30.44
C GLN A 309 -29.72 -31.96 29.18
N GLN A 310 -29.26 -31.56 27.99
CA GLN A 310 -29.75 -32.11 26.74
C GLN A 310 -29.45 -33.60 26.59
N ILE A 311 -28.26 -34.04 27.01
CA ILE A 311 -27.91 -35.47 27.05
C ILE A 311 -28.79 -36.21 28.06
N GLY A 312 -29.04 -35.62 29.24
CA GLY A 312 -29.93 -36.20 30.24
C GLY A 312 -31.35 -36.42 29.71
N ILE A 313 -31.93 -35.43 29.05
CA ILE A 313 -33.26 -35.52 28.43
C ILE A 313 -33.31 -36.62 27.37
N VAL A 314 -32.29 -36.71 26.51
CA VAL A 314 -32.22 -37.76 25.47
C VAL A 314 -32.10 -39.16 26.08
N LEU A 315 -31.38 -39.30 27.19
CA LEU A 315 -31.26 -40.57 27.91
C LEU A 315 -32.58 -40.95 28.60
N GLU A 316 -33.28 -40.00 29.22
CA GLU A 316 -34.59 -40.24 29.83
C GLU A 316 -35.65 -40.61 28.78
N ASP A 317 -35.65 -39.94 27.62
CA ASP A 317 -36.53 -40.28 26.49
C ASP A 317 -36.22 -41.69 25.95
N ALA A 318 -34.93 -42.04 25.82
CA ALA A 318 -34.51 -43.36 25.36
C ALA A 318 -34.87 -44.48 26.34
N ILE A 319 -34.75 -44.23 27.65
CA ILE A 319 -35.16 -45.18 28.70
C ILE A 319 -36.69 -45.32 28.71
N SER A 320 -37.43 -44.22 28.60
CA SER A 320 -38.90 -44.24 28.53
C SER A 320 -39.42 -44.97 27.28
N ALA A 321 -38.68 -44.92 26.17
CA ALA A 321 -38.99 -45.69 24.96
C ALA A 321 -38.68 -47.20 25.08
N LEU A 322 -37.81 -47.59 26.01
CA LEU A 322 -37.46 -48.99 26.29
C LEU A 322 -38.38 -49.64 27.34
N ASP A 323 -39.05 -48.83 28.18
CA ASP A 323 -40.00 -49.28 29.22
C ASP A 323 -41.46 -49.42 28.73
N ILE A 324 -41.69 -49.36 27.41
CA ILE A 324 -42.99 -49.65 26.79
C ILE A 324 -43.07 -51.17 26.55
N PRO A 325 -44.00 -51.91 27.20
CA PRO A 325 -44.10 -53.37 27.09
C PRO A 325 -44.55 -53.88 25.71
#